data_AF-A0A269TJ60-F1
#
_entry.id   AF-A0A269TJ60-F1
#
_cell.length_a   1.000
_cell.length_b   1.000
_cell.length_c   1.000
_cell.angle_alpha   90.00
_cell.angle_beta   90.00
_cell.angle_gamma   90.00
#
_symmetry.space_group_name_H-M   'P 1'
#
loop_
_entity.id
_entity.type
_entity.pdbx_description
1 polymer ?
#
loop_
_entity_poly.entity_id
_entity_poly.type
_entity_poly.pdbx_seq_one_letter_code
_entity_poly.pdbx_strand_id
1 'polypeptide(L)'
;MPKDINSLNTICSNVREIKKMDKVHFVENIYKKEGLKKKLLLHIEGEDMEEIIIPPVPPVPPVPPGPGGGSDNEYATIGYVKQAILDSEERTKVFVKETVNEAIAQSEERNKVFVKQTVNEAIAQSEERNKVFVKQTVNEAIAQSEERTKIYVKEIVDKAVKEATDPIIAELVETRKENKENKKTLDKILALMEESNKKK
;
A
#
# COMPACT_ATOMS: atom_id res chain seq x y z
N MET A 1 12.63 -30.14 -10.93
CA MET A 1 12.74 -28.67 -11.05
C MET A 1 11.35 -28.13 -11.26
N PRO A 2 10.93 -26.96 -10.74
CA PRO A 2 11.63 -25.91 -9.95
C PRO A 2 11.33 -26.08 -8.43
N LYS A 3 12.15 -25.74 -7.42
CA LYS A 3 13.07 -24.62 -7.09
C LYS A 3 12.36 -23.26 -6.94
N ASP A 4 11.51 -23.14 -5.93
CA ASP A 4 11.14 -21.83 -5.38
C ASP A 4 11.95 -21.53 -4.12
N ILE A 5 13.03 -20.79 -4.32
CA ILE A 5 13.93 -20.25 -3.29
C ILE A 5 13.24 -19.11 -2.50
N ASN A 6 12.09 -18.64 -2.97
CA ASN A 6 11.37 -17.51 -2.37
C ASN A 6 10.58 -17.87 -1.11
N SER A 7 10.10 -19.10 -0.93
CA SER A 7 9.33 -19.47 0.29
C SER A 7 10.21 -19.56 1.53
N LEU A 8 11.47 -20.00 1.38
CA LEU A 8 12.46 -20.04 2.45
C LEU A 8 12.90 -18.63 2.87
N ASN A 9 13.00 -17.68 1.94
CA ASN A 9 13.35 -16.29 2.26
C ASN A 9 12.24 -15.54 3.01
N THR A 10 10.97 -15.87 2.75
CA THR A 10 9.84 -15.31 3.50
C THR A 10 9.79 -15.83 4.94
N ILE A 11 10.02 -17.13 5.13
CA ILE A 11 10.10 -17.73 6.48
C ILE A 11 11.30 -17.16 7.27
N CYS A 12 12.46 -17.01 6.63
CA CYS A 12 13.66 -16.44 7.26
C CYS A 12 13.53 -14.95 7.61
N SER A 13 12.75 -14.18 6.83
CA SER A 13 12.49 -12.76 7.12
C SER A 13 11.61 -12.59 8.35
N ASN A 14 10.57 -13.42 8.51
CA ASN A 14 9.70 -13.39 9.69
C ASN A 14 10.45 -13.77 10.99
N VAL A 15 11.40 -14.71 10.92
CA VAL A 15 12.25 -15.07 12.08
C VAL A 15 13.18 -13.93 12.48
N ARG A 16 13.63 -13.09 11.53
CA ARG A 16 14.46 -11.91 11.81
C ARG A 16 13.70 -10.79 12.50
N GLU A 17 12.39 -10.65 12.23
CA GLU A 17 11.54 -9.68 12.89
C GLU A 17 11.19 -10.11 14.32
N ILE A 18 10.98 -11.42 14.57
CA ILE A 18 10.74 -11.94 15.92
C ILE A 18 11.97 -11.76 16.82
N LYS A 19 13.20 -11.83 16.27
CA LYS A 19 14.45 -11.55 17.01
C LYS A 19 14.58 -10.09 17.52
N LYS A 20 13.74 -9.15 17.05
CA LYS A 20 13.73 -7.75 17.53
C LYS A 20 12.77 -7.50 18.67
N MET A 21 12.01 -8.50 19.10
CA MET A 21 11.19 -8.41 20.31
C MET A 21 12.08 -8.78 21.51
N ASP A 22 12.30 -7.82 22.41
CA ASP A 22 13.17 -7.91 23.61
C ASP A 22 12.83 -9.04 24.60
N LYS A 23 11.86 -9.91 24.29
CA LYS A 23 11.29 -10.93 25.19
C LYS A 23 11.35 -12.36 24.65
N VAL A 24 12.05 -12.62 23.54
CA VAL A 24 12.13 -13.97 22.94
C VAL A 24 13.57 -14.47 22.93
N HIS A 25 13.86 -15.43 23.80
CA HIS A 25 15.15 -16.12 23.84
C HIS A 25 15.12 -17.35 22.92
N PHE A 26 15.97 -17.35 21.90
CA PHE A 26 16.15 -18.50 21.01
C PHE A 26 17.33 -19.35 21.47
N VAL A 27 17.07 -20.55 21.96
CA VAL A 27 18.12 -21.53 22.32
C VAL A 27 18.35 -22.47 21.14
N GLU A 28 19.49 -22.34 20.47
CA GLU A 28 19.88 -23.20 19.34
C GLU A 28 20.55 -24.48 19.86
N ASN A 29 19.78 -25.57 19.96
CA ASN A 29 20.32 -26.86 20.38
C ASN A 29 20.81 -27.68 19.17
N ILE A 30 22.14 -27.68 18.95
CA ILE A 30 22.77 -28.45 17.86
C ILE A 30 22.97 -29.90 18.31
N TYR A 31 22.04 -30.79 17.93
CA TYR A 31 22.25 -32.24 18.04
C TYR A 31 22.93 -32.78 16.79
N LYS A 32 24.17 -33.26 16.92
CA LYS A 32 24.80 -34.13 15.91
C LYS A 32 24.34 -35.56 16.15
N LYS A 33 23.46 -36.08 15.31
CA LYS A 33 23.27 -37.53 15.16
C LYS A 33 23.64 -37.93 13.74
N GLU A 34 24.60 -38.83 13.63
CA GLU A 34 25.10 -39.34 12.36
C GLU A 34 23.96 -39.98 11.55
N GLY A 35 23.90 -39.63 10.26
CA GLY A 35 23.23 -40.47 9.26
C GLY A 35 21.92 -39.96 8.64
N LEU A 36 21.09 -39.12 9.28
CA LEU A 36 19.83 -38.69 8.66
C LEU A 36 19.42 -37.25 9.01
N LYS A 37 19.19 -36.46 7.95
CA LYS A 37 18.57 -35.12 7.82
C LYS A 37 18.36 -34.34 9.13
N LYS A 38 19.18 -33.28 9.30
CA LYS A 38 19.01 -32.22 10.31
C LYS A 38 17.55 -31.75 10.34
N LYS A 39 16.86 -32.03 11.44
CA LYS A 39 15.54 -31.44 11.75
C LYS A 39 15.79 -30.36 12.80
N LEU A 40 15.67 -29.10 12.41
CA LEU A 40 15.65 -27.98 13.36
C LEU A 40 14.32 -28.05 14.13
N LEU A 41 14.36 -28.36 15.42
CA LEU A 41 13.27 -28.05 16.33
C LEU A 41 13.50 -26.64 16.88
N LEU A 42 12.64 -25.69 16.52
CA LEU A 42 12.55 -24.40 17.19
C LEU A 42 11.73 -24.58 18.46
N HIS A 43 12.34 -24.39 19.63
CA HIS A 43 11.61 -24.08 20.86
C HIS A 43 11.46 -22.55 20.93
N ILE A 44 10.22 -22.08 21.00
CA ILE A 44 9.90 -20.69 21.31
C ILE A 44 9.46 -20.71 22.77
N GLU A 45 10.31 -20.26 23.67
CA GLU A 45 9.92 -20.02 25.06
C GLU A 45 9.38 -18.58 25.14
N GLY A 46 8.08 -18.47 25.42
CA GLY A 46 7.47 -17.21 25.86
C GLY A 46 7.62 -17.09 27.36
N GLU A 47 7.96 -15.89 27.84
CA GLU A 47 8.24 -15.62 29.26
C GLU A 47 6.98 -15.60 30.16
N ASP A 48 5.80 -15.85 29.59
CA ASP A 48 4.57 -16.06 30.34
C ASP A 48 4.21 -17.56 30.26
N MET A 49 4.90 -18.38 31.05
CA MET A 49 4.32 -19.67 31.44
C MET A 49 3.11 -19.37 32.32
N GLU A 50 1.95 -19.16 31.71
CA GLU A 50 0.70 -19.44 32.42
C GLU A 50 0.85 -20.86 32.95
N GLU A 51 0.85 -21.00 34.28
CA GLU A 51 0.80 -22.30 34.94
C GLU A 51 -0.23 -23.13 34.18
N ILE A 52 0.20 -24.25 33.60
CA ILE A 52 -0.73 -25.28 33.19
C ILE A 52 -1.39 -25.69 34.51
N ILE A 53 -2.55 -25.12 34.79
CA ILE A 53 -3.39 -25.54 35.90
C ILE A 53 -3.73 -26.99 35.57
N ILE A 54 -2.96 -27.91 36.15
CA ILE A 54 -3.27 -29.33 36.12
C ILE A 54 -4.64 -29.40 36.77
N PRO A 55 -5.70 -29.81 36.04
CA PRO A 55 -7.02 -29.87 36.63
C PRO A 55 -6.94 -30.75 37.88
N PRO A 56 -7.59 -30.37 38.99
CA PRO A 56 -7.53 -31.13 40.23
C PRO A 56 -7.87 -32.59 39.93
N VAL A 57 -6.99 -33.50 40.34
CA VAL A 57 -7.22 -34.94 40.23
C VAL A 57 -8.61 -35.21 40.82
N PRO A 58 -9.57 -35.74 40.05
CA PRO A 58 -10.91 -35.95 40.56
C PRO A 58 -10.83 -36.86 41.78
N PRO A 59 -11.54 -36.55 42.88
CA PRO A 59 -11.50 -37.37 44.08
C PRO A 59 -11.88 -38.80 43.71
N VAL A 60 -11.00 -39.75 44.02
CA VAL A 60 -11.27 -41.17 43.85
C VAL A 60 -12.56 -41.47 44.63
N PRO A 61 -13.63 -41.96 43.98
CA PRO A 61 -14.87 -42.24 44.69
C PRO A 61 -14.60 -43.29 45.78
N PRO A 62 -15.15 -43.13 46.99
CA PRO A 62 -14.94 -44.08 48.08
C PRO A 62 -15.42 -45.47 47.66
N VAL A 63 -14.55 -46.47 47.86
CA VAL A 63 -14.82 -47.88 47.57
C VAL A 63 -16.09 -48.30 48.33
N PRO A 64 -17.18 -48.70 47.64
CA PRO A 64 -18.31 -49.31 48.33
C PRO A 64 -17.90 -50.69 48.83
N PRO A 65 -18.22 -51.08 50.07
CA PRO A 65 -17.96 -52.43 50.53
C PRO A 65 -18.88 -53.40 49.76
N GLY A 66 -18.33 -54.05 48.74
CA GLY A 66 -18.99 -55.13 48.00
C GLY A 66 -18.96 -56.44 48.81
N PRO A 67 -20.04 -57.23 48.81
CA PRO A 67 -20.15 -58.40 49.66
C PRO A 67 -19.40 -59.59 49.05
N GLY A 68 -18.41 -60.10 49.78
CA GLY A 68 -17.97 -61.49 49.63
C GLY A 68 -16.47 -61.69 49.36
N GLY A 69 -15.75 -62.03 50.43
CA GLY A 69 -14.91 -63.23 50.50
C GLY A 69 -13.57 -63.22 49.76
N GLY A 70 -12.49 -63.07 50.52
CA GLY A 70 -11.13 -63.42 50.10
C GLY A 70 -10.13 -62.31 50.38
N SER A 71 -9.29 -62.55 51.38
CA SER A 71 -8.04 -61.82 51.57
C SER A 71 -7.22 -61.80 50.27
N ASP A 72 -6.66 -60.64 49.92
CA ASP A 72 -5.60 -60.43 48.92
C ASP A 72 -5.98 -60.05 47.48
N ASN A 73 -7.00 -59.20 47.27
CA ASN A 73 -7.22 -58.60 45.94
C ASN A 73 -6.64 -57.18 45.86
N GLU A 74 -5.33 -57.09 45.63
CA GLU A 74 -4.56 -55.88 45.28
C GLU A 74 -4.97 -55.24 43.91
N TYR A 75 -5.96 -55.79 43.21
CA TYR A 75 -6.24 -55.45 41.82
C TYR A 75 -7.72 -55.10 41.57
N ALA A 76 -7.96 -54.02 40.83
CA ALA A 76 -9.29 -53.63 40.36
C ALA A 76 -9.87 -54.66 39.38
N THR A 77 -11.20 -54.86 39.41
CA THR A 77 -11.86 -55.78 38.47
C THR A 77 -11.74 -55.27 37.04
N ILE A 78 -11.60 -56.19 36.08
CA ILE A 78 -11.46 -55.87 34.64
C ILE A 78 -12.60 -54.97 34.15
N GLY A 79 -13.82 -55.15 34.68
CA GLY A 79 -14.98 -54.30 34.36
C GLY A 79 -14.80 -52.85 34.79
N TYR A 80 -14.25 -52.61 35.99
CA TYR A 80 -13.99 -51.28 36.52
C TYR A 80 -12.93 -50.54 35.70
N VAL A 81 -11.82 -51.22 35.36
CA VAL A 81 -10.75 -50.63 34.53
C VAL A 81 -11.27 -50.27 33.14
N LYS A 82 -12.08 -51.13 32.52
CA LYS A 82 -12.70 -50.85 31.22
C LYS A 82 -13.62 -49.64 31.28
N GLN A 83 -14.45 -49.52 32.31
CA GLN A 83 -15.35 -48.37 32.46
C GLN A 83 -14.56 -47.07 32.68
N ALA A 84 -13.53 -47.09 33.53
CA ALA A 84 -12.70 -45.91 33.77
C ALA A 84 -11.96 -45.44 32.51
N ILE A 85 -11.50 -46.36 31.65
CA ILE A 85 -10.90 -46.04 30.36
C ILE A 85 -11.94 -45.39 29.44
N LEU A 86 -13.14 -45.96 29.32
CA LEU A 86 -14.21 -45.40 28.47
C LEU A 86 -14.60 -43.99 28.90
N ASP A 87 -14.81 -43.79 30.21
CA ASP A 87 -15.15 -42.47 30.76
C ASP A 87 -14.02 -41.45 30.52
N SER A 88 -12.76 -41.89 30.63
CA SER A 88 -11.59 -41.06 30.34
C SER A 88 -11.49 -40.69 28.86
N GLU A 89 -11.78 -41.64 27.95
CA GLU A 89 -11.80 -41.40 26.51
C GLU A 89 -12.92 -40.42 26.12
N GLU A 90 -14.11 -40.55 26.71
CA GLU A 90 -15.22 -39.63 26.47
C GLU A 90 -14.89 -38.21 26.95
N ARG A 91 -14.35 -38.06 28.16
CA ARG A 91 -13.90 -36.76 28.68
C ARG A 91 -12.81 -36.15 27.80
N THR A 92 -11.85 -36.96 27.35
CA THR A 92 -10.77 -36.50 26.47
C THR A 92 -11.33 -36.02 25.12
N LYS A 93 -12.28 -36.75 24.54
CA LYS A 93 -12.94 -36.35 23.27
C LYS A 93 -13.67 -35.02 23.41
N VAL A 94 -14.40 -34.81 24.51
CA VAL A 94 -15.10 -33.54 24.78
C VAL A 94 -14.10 -32.41 24.95
N PHE A 95 -13.09 -32.59 25.81
CA PHE A 95 -12.07 -31.57 26.07
C PHE A 95 -11.31 -31.16 24.81
N VAL A 96 -10.88 -32.13 24.00
CA VAL A 96 -10.18 -31.86 22.74
C VAL A 96 -11.10 -31.11 21.78
N LYS A 97 -12.37 -31.51 21.67
CA LYS A 97 -13.33 -30.85 20.79
C LYS A 97 -13.57 -29.39 21.20
N GLU A 98 -13.76 -29.12 22.49
CA GLU A 98 -13.97 -27.77 23.00
C GLU A 98 -12.73 -26.89 22.80
N THR A 99 -11.56 -27.40 23.16
CA THR A 99 -10.28 -26.69 23.00
C THR A 99 -10.02 -26.33 21.53
N VAL A 100 -10.25 -27.27 20.61
CA VAL A 100 -10.08 -27.04 19.17
C VAL A 100 -11.09 -26.00 18.66
N ASN A 101 -12.35 -26.10 19.08
CA ASN A 101 -13.37 -25.14 18.66
C ASN A 101 -13.07 -23.73 19.14
N GLU A 102 -12.60 -23.57 20.38
CA GLU A 102 -12.21 -22.27 20.91
C GLU A 102 -11.00 -21.70 20.17
N ALA A 103 -9.98 -22.52 19.92
CA ALA A 103 -8.82 -22.11 19.13
C ALA A 103 -9.19 -21.67 17.71
N ILE A 104 -10.13 -22.37 17.06
CA ILE A 104 -10.68 -21.99 15.74
C ILE A 104 -11.40 -20.65 15.83
N ALA A 105 -12.32 -20.47 16.79
CA ALA A 105 -13.09 -19.24 16.94
C ALA A 105 -12.18 -18.01 17.18
N GLN A 106 -11.17 -18.15 18.07
CA GLN A 106 -10.19 -17.10 18.30
C GLN A 106 -9.35 -16.80 17.05
N SER A 107 -8.96 -17.83 16.30
CA SER A 107 -8.22 -17.65 15.05
C SER A 107 -9.05 -16.94 13.98
N GLU A 108 -10.33 -17.29 13.84
CA GLU A 108 -11.25 -16.65 12.89
C GLU A 108 -11.45 -15.17 13.21
N GLU A 109 -11.65 -14.82 14.48
CA GLU A 109 -11.85 -13.42 14.89
C GLU A 109 -10.57 -12.60 14.65
N ARG A 110 -9.39 -13.13 15.01
CA ARG A 110 -8.11 -12.47 14.68
C ARG A 110 -7.95 -12.27 13.18
N ASN A 111 -8.26 -13.29 12.38
CA ASN A 111 -8.15 -13.21 10.93
C ASN A 111 -9.10 -12.17 10.33
N LYS A 112 -10.33 -12.09 10.83
CA LYS A 112 -11.31 -11.09 10.41
C LYS A 112 -10.84 -9.66 10.70
N VAL A 113 -10.29 -9.42 11.89
CA VAL A 113 -9.71 -8.11 12.25
C VAL A 113 -8.53 -7.77 11.34
N PHE A 114 -7.59 -8.70 11.18
CA PHE A 114 -6.41 -8.52 10.35
C PHE A 114 -6.76 -8.21 8.89
N VAL A 115 -7.66 -8.98 8.29
CA VAL A 115 -8.12 -8.77 6.91
C VAL A 115 -8.78 -7.40 6.78
N LYS A 116 -9.66 -7.03 7.72
CA LYS A 116 -10.36 -5.74 7.70
C LYS A 116 -9.37 -4.56 7.77
N GLN A 117 -8.40 -4.62 8.68
CA GLN A 117 -7.37 -3.58 8.82
C GLN A 117 -6.53 -3.47 7.54
N THR A 118 -6.01 -4.60 7.05
CA THR A 118 -5.17 -4.65 5.85
C THR A 118 -5.89 -4.07 4.62
N VAL A 119 -7.15 -4.45 4.41
CA VAL A 119 -7.96 -3.94 3.29
C VAL A 119 -8.20 -2.44 3.44
N ASN A 120 -8.56 -1.96 4.63
CA ASN A 120 -8.82 -0.54 4.86
C ASN A 120 -7.56 0.32 4.63
N GLU A 121 -6.40 -0.13 5.11
CA GLU A 121 -5.13 0.55 4.87
C GLU A 121 -4.77 0.58 3.38
N ALA A 122 -4.96 -0.54 2.68
CA ALA A 122 -4.73 -0.60 1.24
C ALA A 122 -5.64 0.36 0.46
N ILE A 123 -6.93 0.45 0.83
CA ILE A 123 -7.89 1.40 0.25
C ILE A 123 -7.45 2.84 0.52
N ALA A 124 -7.15 3.20 1.76
CA ALA A 124 -6.76 4.56 2.14
C ALA A 124 -5.50 5.03 1.38
N GLN A 125 -4.47 4.17 1.31
CA GLN A 125 -3.26 4.47 0.53
C GLN A 125 -3.54 4.61 -0.97
N SER A 126 -4.47 3.80 -1.51
CA SER A 126 -4.87 3.89 -2.91
C SER A 126 -5.60 5.20 -3.22
N GLU A 127 -6.54 5.61 -2.36
CA GLU A 127 -7.28 6.86 -2.49
C GLU A 127 -6.37 8.08 -2.42
N GLU A 128 -5.40 8.09 -1.50
CA GLU A 128 -4.44 9.19 -1.37
C GLU A 128 -3.55 9.32 -2.61
N ARG A 129 -3.01 8.20 -3.11
CA ARG A 129 -2.25 8.19 -4.37
C ARG A 129 -3.09 8.69 -5.53
N ASN A 130 -4.33 8.25 -5.63
CA ASN A 130 -5.21 8.62 -6.73
C ASN A 130 -5.55 10.12 -6.69
N LYS A 131 -5.80 10.67 -5.49
CA LYS A 131 -6.04 12.10 -5.31
C LYS A 131 -4.85 12.96 -5.75
N VAL A 132 -3.63 12.55 -5.38
CA VAL A 132 -2.40 13.25 -5.79
C VAL A 132 -2.23 13.16 -7.31
N PHE A 133 -2.35 11.96 -7.88
CA PHE A 133 -2.21 11.73 -9.30
C PHE A 133 -3.20 12.57 -10.12
N VAL A 134 -4.49 12.49 -9.80
CA VAL A 134 -5.53 13.26 -10.49
C VAL A 134 -5.26 14.77 -10.40
N LYS A 135 -4.88 15.28 -9.21
CA LYS A 135 -4.58 16.69 -9.04
C LYS A 135 -3.40 17.13 -9.90
N GLN A 136 -2.32 16.36 -9.95
CA GLN A 136 -1.15 16.67 -10.76
C GLN A 136 -1.48 16.65 -12.25
N THR A 137 -2.11 15.56 -12.73
CA THR A 137 -2.47 15.42 -14.15
C THR A 137 -3.39 16.54 -14.63
N VAL A 138 -4.41 16.90 -13.83
CA VAL A 138 -5.33 18.00 -14.19
C VAL A 138 -4.59 19.34 -14.22
N ASN A 139 -3.75 19.63 -13.24
CA ASN A 139 -3.00 20.88 -13.21
C ASN A 139 -2.03 21.01 -14.39
N GLU A 140 -1.33 19.93 -14.74
CA GLU A 140 -0.45 19.90 -15.91
C GLU A 140 -1.22 20.11 -17.21
N ALA A 141 -2.38 19.46 -17.36
CA ALA A 141 -3.24 19.63 -18.52
C ALA A 141 -3.75 21.08 -18.66
N ILE A 142 -4.15 21.71 -17.54
CA ILE A 142 -4.57 23.12 -17.52
C ILE A 142 -3.40 24.02 -17.93
N ALA A 143 -2.22 23.87 -17.32
CA ALA A 143 -1.06 24.70 -17.63
C ALA A 143 -0.63 24.60 -19.11
N GLN A 144 -0.64 23.39 -19.67
CA GLN A 144 -0.35 23.19 -21.10
C GLN A 144 -1.42 23.83 -21.99
N SER A 145 -2.70 23.74 -21.61
CA SER A 145 -3.79 24.37 -22.34
C SER A 145 -3.69 25.89 -22.32
N GLU A 146 -3.37 26.48 -21.17
CA GLU A 146 -3.20 27.93 -21.02
C GLU A 146 -2.06 28.46 -21.87
N GLU A 147 -0.91 27.78 -21.86
CA GLU A 147 0.25 28.19 -22.67
C GLU A 147 -0.06 28.10 -24.17
N ARG A 148 -0.72 27.01 -24.61
CA ARG A 148 -1.16 26.88 -26.01
C ARG A 148 -2.13 27.98 -26.41
N THR A 149 -3.12 28.28 -25.58
CA THR A 149 -4.08 29.36 -25.84
C THR A 149 -3.37 30.71 -25.92
N LYS A 150 -2.43 30.98 -25.02
CA LYS A 150 -1.66 32.24 -25.02
C LYS A 150 -0.86 32.42 -26.30
N ILE A 151 -0.16 31.37 -26.76
CA ILE A 151 0.60 31.40 -28.01
C ILE A 151 -0.35 31.64 -29.19
N TYR A 152 -1.45 30.87 -29.25
CA TYR A 152 -2.42 30.97 -30.33
C TYR A 152 -3.07 32.37 -30.42
N VAL A 153 -3.48 32.94 -29.28
CA VAL A 153 -4.03 34.29 -29.22
C VAL A 153 -3.00 35.31 -29.67
N LYS A 154 -1.75 35.18 -29.22
CA LYS A 154 -0.67 36.08 -29.63
C LYS A 154 -0.45 36.03 -31.14
N GLU A 155 -0.39 34.85 -31.75
CA GLU A 155 -0.23 34.70 -33.20
C GLU A 155 -1.39 35.35 -33.98
N ILE A 156 -2.63 35.17 -33.52
CA ILE A 156 -3.79 35.82 -34.13
C ILE A 156 -3.69 37.34 -34.03
N VAL A 157 -3.37 37.86 -32.85
CA VAL A 157 -3.26 39.30 -32.62
C VAL A 157 -2.14 39.90 -33.46
N ASP A 158 -0.94 39.29 -33.45
CA ASP A 158 0.20 39.76 -34.23
C ASP A 158 -0.12 39.77 -35.73
N LYS A 159 -0.81 38.72 -36.22
CA LYS A 159 -1.28 38.67 -37.62
C LYS A 159 -2.29 39.77 -37.92
N ALA A 160 -3.32 39.93 -37.08
CA ALA A 160 -4.36 40.92 -37.29
C ALA A 160 -3.82 42.36 -37.22
N VAL A 161 -2.90 42.63 -36.29
CA VAL A 161 -2.20 43.92 -36.20
C VAL A 161 -1.43 44.18 -37.48
N LYS A 162 -0.62 43.21 -37.94
CA LYS A 162 0.15 43.35 -39.17
C LYS A 162 -0.72 43.60 -40.39
N GLU A 163 -1.78 42.81 -40.56
CA GLU A 163 -2.74 42.96 -41.67
C GLU A 163 -3.44 44.33 -41.65
N ALA A 164 -3.68 44.90 -40.46
CA ALA A 164 -4.24 46.24 -40.32
C ALA A 164 -3.21 47.36 -40.54
N THR A 165 -1.96 47.19 -40.09
CA THR A 165 -0.95 48.26 -40.10
C THR A 165 -0.18 48.35 -41.42
N ASP A 166 0.08 47.22 -42.09
CA ASP A 166 0.84 47.19 -43.35
C ASP A 166 0.24 48.10 -44.44
N PRO A 167 -1.09 48.11 -44.73
CA PRO A 167 -1.65 49.01 -45.74
C PRO A 167 -1.56 50.48 -45.34
N ILE A 168 -1.75 50.80 -44.05
CA ILE A 168 -1.64 52.17 -43.52
C ILE A 168 -0.21 52.69 -43.69
N ILE A 169 0.78 51.85 -43.38
CA ILE A 169 2.20 52.21 -43.57
C ILE A 169 2.49 52.42 -45.05
N ALA A 170 2.00 51.54 -45.94
CA ALA A 170 2.19 51.68 -47.38
C ALA A 170 1.57 52.99 -47.93
N GLU A 171 0.35 53.32 -47.50
CA GLU A 171 -0.32 54.56 -47.87
C GLU A 171 0.46 55.80 -47.39
N LEU A 172 0.91 55.81 -46.13
CA LEU A 172 1.72 56.90 -45.58
C LEU A 172 3.04 57.12 -46.34
N VAL A 173 3.67 56.03 -46.82
CA VAL A 173 4.89 56.10 -47.63
C VAL A 173 4.59 56.77 -48.97
N GLU A 174 3.50 56.40 -49.64
CA GLU A 174 3.11 57.04 -50.90
C GLU A 174 2.69 58.50 -50.71
N THR A 175 1.89 58.83 -49.69
CA THR A 175 1.53 60.23 -49.37
C THR A 175 2.79 61.08 -49.10
N ARG A 176 3.82 60.52 -48.45
CA ARG A 176 5.10 61.23 -48.25
C ARG A 176 5.84 61.48 -49.55
N LYS A 177 5.81 60.53 -50.49
CA LYS A 177 6.43 60.68 -51.81
C LYS A 177 5.72 61.74 -52.64
N GLU A 178 4.39 61.71 -52.68
CA GLU A 178 3.56 62.71 -53.36
C GLU A 178 3.79 64.11 -52.78
N ASN A 179 3.79 64.25 -51.45
CA ASN A 179 4.08 65.54 -50.80
C ASN A 179 5.47 66.09 -51.14
N LYS A 180 6.48 65.21 -51.30
CA LYS A 180 7.83 65.61 -51.72
C LYS A 180 7.84 66.10 -53.16
N GLU A 181 7.06 65.51 -54.04
CA GLU A 181 6.91 65.96 -55.44
C GLU A 181 6.15 67.28 -55.53
N ASN A 182 5.03 67.41 -54.80
CA ASN A 182 4.25 68.64 -54.72
C ASN A 182 5.09 69.82 -54.19
N LYS A 183 5.94 69.58 -53.18
CA LYS A 183 6.88 70.58 -52.68
C LYS A 183 7.84 71.06 -53.78
N LYS A 184 8.43 70.14 -54.56
CA LYS A 184 9.31 70.51 -55.68
C LYS A 184 8.58 71.34 -56.74
N THR A 185 7.32 71.02 -57.02
CA THR A 185 6.50 71.77 -57.98
C THR A 185 6.19 73.17 -57.46
N LEU A 186 5.84 73.32 -56.18
CA LEU A 186 5.64 74.62 -55.54
C LEU A 186 6.92 75.47 -55.59
N ASP A 187 8.07 74.90 -55.26
CA ASP A 187 9.37 75.61 -55.31
C ASP A 187 9.65 76.15 -56.73
N LYS A 188 9.35 75.37 -57.78
CA LYS A 188 9.48 75.81 -59.18
C LYS A 188 8.53 76.96 -59.53
N ILE A 189 7.26 76.87 -59.11
CA ILE A 189 6.27 77.93 -59.34
C ILE A 189 6.72 79.22 -58.66
N LEU A 190 7.22 79.13 -57.42
CA LEU A 190 7.74 80.28 -56.69
C LEU A 190 8.89 80.97 -57.44
N ALA A 191 9.87 80.18 -57.89
CA ALA A 191 11.01 80.70 -58.65
C ALA A 191 10.58 81.43 -59.94
N LEU A 192 9.59 80.87 -60.67
CA LEU A 192 9.05 81.51 -61.87
C LEU A 192 8.30 82.82 -61.59
N MET A 193 7.56 82.89 -60.47
CA MET A 193 6.90 84.12 -60.04
C MET A 193 7.91 85.21 -59.66
N GLU A 194 8.97 84.86 -58.95
CA GLU A 194 10.05 85.79 -58.59
C GLU A 194 10.77 86.32 -59.83
N GLU A 195 11.06 85.46 -60.82
CA GLU A 195 11.63 85.88 -62.11
C GLU A 195 10.70 86.83 -62.88
N SER A 196 9.39 86.56 -62.86
CA SER A 196 8.40 87.38 -63.56
C SER A 196 8.24 88.76 -62.92
N ASN A 197 8.33 88.85 -61.58
CA ASN A 197 8.25 90.11 -60.86
C ASN A 197 9.51 90.98 -61.00
N LYS A 198 10.68 90.40 -61.29
CA LYS A 198 11.92 91.15 -61.59
C LYS A 198 11.93 91.79 -62.98
N LYS A 199 11.05 91.36 -63.89
CA LYS A 199 10.96 91.84 -65.28
C LYS A 199 9.89 92.92 -65.49
N LYS A 200 9.18 93.32 -64.44
CA LYS A 200 8.24 94.46 -64.42
C LYS A 200 8.87 95.64 -63.70
#